data_AF-A0A383ERG5-F1
#
_entry.id   AF-A0A383ERG5-F1
#
_cell.length_a   1.000
_cell.length_b   1.000
_cell.length_c   1.000
_cell.angle_alpha   90.00
_cell.angle_beta   90.00
_cell.angle_gamma   90.00
#
_symmetry.space_group_name_H-M   'P 1'
#
loop_
_entity.id
_entity.type
_entity.pdbx_description
1 polymer ?
#
loop_
_entity_poly.entity_id
_entity_poly.type
_entity_poly.pdbx_seq_one_letter_code
_entity_poly.pdbx_strand_id
1 'polypeptide(L)'
;MDDYPDFIFPCAKAVAIDSESRGIILGGSGQGEAMAANRIKGARAAVFYNGPTEIVKLSREHNNANILSLGARFMTENEIYDVIEIWLNKPFEGGRHQRRIEKLDN
;
A
#
# COMPACT_ATOMS: atom_id res chain seq x y z
N MET A 1 -21.49 11.05 0.94
CA MET A 1 -20.18 11.22 0.31
C MET A 1 -19.31 10.11 0.84
N ASP A 2 -19.29 9.01 0.09
CA ASP A 2 -18.62 7.74 0.37
C ASP A 2 -17.67 7.37 -0.77
N ASP A 3 -17.39 8.33 -1.65
CA ASP A 3 -16.47 8.18 -2.77
C ASP A 3 -15.03 8.04 -2.24
N TYR A 4 -14.52 6.82 -2.25
CA TYR A 4 -13.17 6.50 -1.77
C TYR A 4 -12.05 7.42 -2.32
N PRO A 5 -12.09 7.97 -3.57
CA PRO A 5 -11.02 8.83 -4.06
C PRO A 5 -10.81 10.10 -3.22
N ASP A 6 -11.87 10.65 -2.63
CA ASP A 6 -11.79 11.88 -1.82
C ASP A 6 -10.94 11.68 -0.56
N PHE A 7 -10.92 10.44 -0.04
CA PHE A 7 -10.12 10.05 1.12
C PHE A 7 -8.75 9.51 0.74
N ILE A 8 -8.64 8.86 -0.43
CA ILE A 8 -7.39 8.22 -0.85
C ILE A 8 -6.39 9.23 -1.39
N PHE A 9 -6.82 10.21 -2.21
CA PHE A 9 -5.89 11.16 -2.83
C PHE A 9 -5.08 11.99 -1.82
N PRO A 10 -5.65 12.49 -0.71
CA PRO A 10 -4.87 13.18 0.32
C PRO A 10 -3.75 12.31 0.89
N CYS A 11 -4.05 11.05 1.25
CA CYS A 11 -3.05 10.09 1.76
C CYS A 11 -1.97 9.81 0.71
N ALA A 12 -2.37 9.51 -0.53
CA ALA A 12 -1.43 9.19 -1.61
C ALA A 12 -0.51 10.37 -1.95
N LYS A 13 -1.02 11.61 -1.94
CA LYS A 13 -0.21 12.82 -2.15
C LYS A 13 0.77 13.04 -1.02
N ALA A 14 0.34 12.90 0.25
CA ALA A 14 1.22 13.04 1.40
C ALA A 14 2.37 12.03 1.37
N VAL A 15 2.06 10.77 1.04
CA VAL A 15 3.07 9.71 0.93
C VAL A 15 4.01 9.90 -0.26
N ALA A 16 3.51 10.46 -1.36
CA ALA A 16 4.34 10.71 -2.54
C ALA A 16 5.38 11.83 -2.33
N ILE A 17 5.11 12.81 -1.45
CA ILE A 17 6.01 13.94 -1.20
C ILE A 17 7.00 13.70 -0.07
N ASP A 18 6.72 12.76 0.83
CA ASP A 18 7.58 12.39 1.95
C ASP A 18 8.00 10.92 1.84
N SER A 19 9.24 10.69 1.40
CA SER A 19 9.79 9.35 1.19
C SER A 19 9.92 8.51 2.47
N GLU A 20 9.90 9.14 3.64
CA GLU A 20 9.99 8.47 4.93
C GLU A 20 8.60 8.09 5.49
N SER A 21 7.54 8.62 4.88
CA SER A 21 6.17 8.35 5.29
C SER A 21 5.59 7.09 4.63
N ARG A 22 4.56 6.53 5.28
CA ARG A 22 3.80 5.38 4.77
C ARG A 22 2.31 5.59 5.02
N GLY A 23 1.50 5.11 4.09
CA GLY A 23 0.04 5.23 4.14
C GLY A 23 -0.64 3.88 4.36
N ILE A 24 -1.73 3.89 5.11
CA ILE A 24 -2.68 2.79 5.18
C ILE A 24 -4.03 3.34 4.73
N ILE A 25 -4.65 2.69 3.76
CA ILE A 25 -5.97 3.04 3.25
C ILE A 25 -6.88 1.81 3.33
N LEU A 26 -8.16 2.03 3.60
CA LEU A 26 -9.13 0.96 3.81
C LEU A 26 -10.36 1.21 2.95
N GLY A 27 -10.92 0.13 2.43
CA GLY A 27 -12.21 0.15 1.75
C GLY A 27 -12.85 -1.23 1.71
N GLY A 28 -13.95 -1.36 0.99
CA GLY A 28 -14.70 -2.62 0.92
C GLY A 28 -13.82 -3.77 0.42
N SER A 29 -13.13 -3.56 -0.71
CA SER A 29 -12.19 -4.54 -1.29
C SER A 29 -10.74 -4.10 -1.30
N GLY A 30 -10.45 -2.82 -1.02
CA GLY A 30 -9.10 -2.24 -1.15
C GLY A 30 -8.66 -2.01 -2.60
N GLN A 31 -9.43 -2.50 -3.59
CA GLN A 31 -9.06 -2.42 -5.00
C GLN A 31 -9.25 -1.01 -5.56
N GLY A 32 -10.41 -0.40 -5.31
CA GLY A 32 -10.71 0.97 -5.73
C GLY A 32 -9.71 1.94 -5.11
N GLU A 33 -9.45 1.75 -3.83
CA GLU A 33 -8.54 2.56 -3.03
C GLU A 33 -7.11 2.50 -3.59
N ALA A 34 -6.59 1.31 -3.88
CA ALA A 34 -5.26 1.22 -4.51
C ALA A 34 -5.25 1.75 -5.95
N MET A 35 -6.31 1.54 -6.73
CA MET A 35 -6.40 2.09 -8.09
C MET A 35 -6.36 3.62 -8.08
N ALA A 36 -7.04 4.27 -7.13
CA ALA A 36 -6.97 5.71 -6.94
C ALA A 36 -5.59 6.15 -6.46
N ALA A 37 -5.04 5.51 -5.42
CA ALA A 37 -3.73 5.87 -4.87
C ALA A 37 -2.63 5.81 -5.95
N ASN A 38 -2.62 4.75 -6.75
CA ASN A 38 -1.64 4.54 -7.82
C ASN A 38 -1.79 5.49 -9.03
N ARG A 39 -2.77 6.42 -9.03
CA ARG A 39 -2.79 7.55 -9.99
C ARG A 39 -1.82 8.66 -9.61
N ILE A 40 -1.35 8.69 -8.37
CA ILE A 40 -0.39 9.67 -7.89
C ILE A 40 1.02 9.16 -8.17
N LYS A 41 1.79 9.91 -8.98
CA LYS A 41 3.19 9.59 -9.25
C LYS A 41 3.98 9.52 -7.93
N GLY A 42 4.77 8.47 -7.74
CA GLY A 42 5.50 8.19 -6.50
C GLY A 42 4.70 7.42 -5.44
N ALA A 43 3.39 7.26 -5.60
CA ALA A 43 2.58 6.37 -4.77
C ALA A 43 2.60 4.95 -5.34
N ARG A 44 2.86 3.97 -4.47
CA ARG A 44 2.91 2.54 -4.77
C ARG A 44 2.06 1.81 -3.74
N ALA A 45 0.77 1.73 -4.03
CA ALA A 45 -0.22 1.04 -3.22
C ALA A 45 -0.30 -0.45 -3.57
N ALA A 46 -0.11 -1.30 -2.56
CA ALA A 46 -0.33 -2.74 -2.65
C ALA A 46 -1.67 -3.12 -1.98
N VAL A 47 -2.47 -3.95 -2.64
CA VAL A 47 -3.75 -4.40 -2.11
C VAL A 47 -3.57 -5.71 -1.34
N PHE A 48 -4.21 -5.82 -0.16
CA PHE A 48 -4.31 -7.06 0.59
C PHE A 48 -5.73 -7.29 1.13
N TYR A 49 -6.24 -8.51 0.96
CA TYR A 49 -7.60 -8.93 1.35
C TYR A 49 -7.59 -10.39 1.81
N ASN A 50 -6.82 -10.70 2.87
CA ASN A 50 -6.74 -12.04 3.47
C ASN A 50 -6.09 -13.12 2.57
N GLY A 51 -5.06 -12.73 1.81
CA GLY A 51 -4.21 -13.68 1.08
C GLY A 51 -3.11 -14.27 1.96
N PRO A 52 -2.18 -15.07 1.40
CA PRO A 52 -1.00 -15.50 2.13
C PRO A 52 -0.22 -14.28 2.66
N THR A 53 0.12 -14.27 3.95
CA THR A 53 0.83 -13.16 4.61
C THR A 53 2.14 -12.78 3.93
N GLU A 54 2.75 -13.74 3.22
CA GLU A 54 3.95 -13.51 2.41
C GLU A 54 3.74 -12.41 1.35
N ILE A 55 2.54 -12.28 0.78
CA ILE A 55 2.22 -11.21 -0.18
C ILE A 55 2.39 -9.82 0.44
N VAL A 56 2.04 -9.66 1.73
CA VAL A 56 2.21 -8.40 2.46
C VAL A 56 3.70 -8.07 2.63
N LYS A 57 4.51 -9.06 3.00
CA LYS A 57 5.97 -8.89 3.16
C LYS A 57 6.63 -8.54 1.83
N LEU A 58 6.34 -9.32 0.79
CA LEU A 58 6.87 -9.12 -0.56
C LEU A 58 6.47 -7.75 -1.14
N SER A 59 5.31 -7.22 -0.76
CA SER A 59 4.92 -5.86 -1.16
C SER A 59 5.90 -4.79 -0.68
N ARG A 60 6.47 -4.96 0.52
CA ARG A 60 7.52 -4.10 1.07
C ARG A 60 8.89 -4.45 0.52
N GLU A 61 9.30 -5.70 0.71
CA GLU A 61 10.63 -6.21 0.41
C GLU A 61 10.98 -6.03 -1.08
N HIS A 62 10.04 -6.30 -1.99
CA HIS A 62 10.31 -6.27 -3.43
C HIS A 62 9.78 -5.05 -4.17
N ASN A 63 8.67 -4.44 -3.72
CA ASN A 63 8.00 -3.37 -4.46
C ASN A 63 8.15 -2.01 -3.79
N ASN A 64 8.82 -1.95 -2.63
CA ASN A 64 8.87 -0.76 -1.78
C ASN A 64 7.50 -0.06 -1.71
N ALA A 65 6.42 -0.84 -1.54
CA ALA A 65 5.08 -0.30 -1.47
C ALA A 65 5.03 0.68 -0.29
N ASN A 66 4.71 1.94 -0.56
CA ASN A 66 4.63 2.99 0.46
C ASN A 66 3.18 3.22 0.91
N ILE A 67 2.22 2.52 0.30
CA ILE A 67 0.82 2.50 0.74
C ILE A 67 0.34 1.05 0.81
N LEU A 68 -0.34 0.70 1.90
CA LEU A 68 -1.06 -0.57 2.05
C LEU A 68 -2.56 -0.31 1.93
N SER A 69 -3.21 -0.97 0.98
CA SER A 69 -4.65 -0.90 0.77
C SER A 69 -5.33 -2.17 1.25
N LEU A 70 -6.23 -2.06 2.22
CA LEU A 70 -6.85 -3.21 2.89
C LEU A 70 -8.32 -3.38 2.48
N GLY A 71 -8.66 -4.60 2.08
CA GLY A 71 -10.05 -5.01 1.84
C GLY A 71 -10.74 -5.38 3.15
N ALA A 72 -11.36 -4.40 3.80
CA ALA A 72 -11.94 -4.53 5.14
C ALA A 72 -13.12 -5.52 5.21
N ARG A 73 -13.77 -5.88 4.09
CA ARG A 73 -14.85 -6.89 4.08
C ARG A 73 -14.33 -8.33 4.17
N PHE A 74 -13.02 -8.55 4.04
CA PHE A 74 -12.42 -9.89 3.90
C PHE A 74 -11.58 -10.31 5.12
N MET A 75 -11.45 -9.43 6.11
CA MET A 75 -10.61 -9.63 7.29
C MET A 75 -11.34 -9.12 8.53
N THR A 76 -11.07 -9.77 9.65
CA THR A 76 -11.39 -9.26 10.98
C THR A 76 -10.46 -8.10 11.33
N GLU A 77 -10.85 -7.32 12.34
CA GLU A 77 -10.05 -6.22 12.85
C GLU A 77 -8.67 -6.68 13.36
N ASN A 78 -8.60 -7.82 14.06
CA ASN A 78 -7.32 -8.40 14.51
C ASN A 78 -6.41 -8.79 13.34
N GLU A 79 -6.96 -9.44 12.31
CA GLU A 79 -6.19 -9.78 11.10
C GLU A 79 -5.66 -8.52 10.40
N ILE A 80 -6.44 -7.44 10.37
CA ILE A 80 -6.01 -6.13 9.83
C ILE A 80 -4.83 -5.58 10.63
N TYR A 81 -4.90 -5.60 11.97
CA TYR A 81 -3.80 -5.13 12.82
C TYR A 81 -2.52 -5.94 12.61
N ASP A 82 -2.62 -7.28 12.59
CA ASP A 82 -1.48 -8.16 12.36
C ASP A 82 -0.81 -7.88 11.00
N VAL A 83 -1.62 -7.69 9.96
CA VAL A 83 -1.14 -7.36 8.61
C VAL A 83 -0.43 -6.00 8.58
N ILE A 84 -0.99 -4.99 9.24
CA ILE A 84 -0.39 -3.66 9.36
C ILE A 84 0.95 -3.75 10.06
N GLU A 85 1.04 -4.46 11.18
CA GLU A 85 2.27 -4.61 11.95
C GLU A 85 3.36 -5.30 11.12
N ILE A 86 3.01 -6.40 10.43
CA ILE A 86 3.93 -7.09 9.54
C ILE A 86 4.44 -6.16 8.45
N TRP A 87 3.54 -5.41 7.79
CA TRP A 87 3.93 -4.51 6.71
C TRP A 87 4.80 -3.33 7.20
N LEU A 88 4.50 -2.78 8.37
CA LEU A 88 5.26 -1.68 8.95
C LEU A 88 6.68 -2.09 9.38
N ASN A 89 6.87 -3.33 9.79
CA ASN A 89 8.16 -3.84 10.23
C ASN A 89 9.06 -4.37 9.09
N LYS A 90 8.57 -4.35 7.85
CA LYS A 90 9.30 -4.93 6.71
C LYS A 90 10.12 -3.88 5.96
N PRO A 91 11.47 -4.00 5.94
CA PRO A 91 12.33 -3.12 5.18
C PRO A 91 12.26 -3.44 3.69
N PHE A 92 12.63 -2.47 2.86
CA PHE A 92 12.82 -2.68 1.43
C PHE A 92 14.19 -3.34 1.18
N GLU A 93 14.25 -4.35 0.30
CA GLU A 93 15.51 -5.07 0.03
C GLU A 93 16.46 -4.34 -0.91
N GLY A 94 15.97 -3.37 -1.70
CA GLY A 94 16.80 -2.66 -2.67
C GLY A 94 17.34 -3.58 -3.78
N GLY A 95 18.60 -3.37 -4.18
CA GLY A 95 19.25 -4.18 -5.21
C GLY A 95 18.48 -4.23 -6.53
N ARG A 96 18.17 -5.44 -7.03
CA ARG A 96 17.45 -5.63 -8.30
C ARG A 96 16.05 -5.00 -8.32
N HIS A 97 15.47 -4.79 -7.14
CA HIS A 97 14.12 -4.24 -6.97
C HIS A 97 14.10 -2.74 -7.20
N GLN A 98 15.14 -2.01 -6.78
CA GLN A 98 15.26 -0.57 -6.97
C GLN A 98 15.14 -0.17 -8.45
N ARG A 99 15.83 -0.90 -9.34
CA ARG A 99 15.73 -0.71 -10.79
C ARG A 99 14.29 -0.85 -11.33
N ARG A 100 13.45 -1.69 -10.71
CA ARG A 100 12.05 -1.85 -11.13
C ARG A 100 11.20 -0.66 -10.67
N ILE A 101 11.46 -0.16 -9.47
CA ILE A 101 10.80 1.04 -8.94
C ILE A 101 11.13 2.26 -9.79
N GLU A 102 12.39 2.43 -10.17
CA GLU A 102 12.81 3.50 -11.09
C GLU A 102 12.08 3.42 -12.44
N LYS A 103 11.71 2.23 -12.92
CA LYS A 103 10.91 2.10 -14.15
C LYS A 103 9.44 2.45 -13.97
N LEU A 104 8.92 2.40 -12.74
CA LEU A 104 7.54 2.82 -12.44
C LEU A 104 7.46 4.34 -12.25
N ASP A 105 8.49 4.93 -11.64
CA ASP A 105 8.49 6.32 -11.21
C ASP A 105 9.14 7.30 -12.21
N ASN A 106 9.80 6.82 -13.27
CA ASN A 106 10.30 7.66 -14.36
C ASN A 106 9.24 7.90 -15.43
#